data_AF-G4ZRX9-F1
#
_entry.id   AF-G4ZRX9-F1
#
_cell.length_a   1.000
_cell.length_b   1.000
_cell.length_c   1.000
_cell.angle_alpha   90.00
_cell.angle_beta   90.00
_cell.angle_gamma   90.00
#
_symmetry.space_group_name_H-M   'P 1'
#
loop_
_entity.id
_entity.type
_entity.pdbx_description
1 polymer ?
#
loop_
_entity_poly.entity_id
_entity_poly.type
_entity_poly.pdbx_seq_one_letter_code
_entity_poly.pdbx_strand_id
1 'polypeptide(L)' 'MVKLFCAIVGAAGSAFPVDIDGGQSVGDLKKAIKAEKTNDFKDIDADKLKLYVAKTEGGAWLRSKDLLRMRK' A
#
# COMPACT_ATOMS: atom_id res chain seq x y z
N MET A 1 -10.31 4.15 14.09
CA MET A 1 -10.39 3.24 12.93
C MET A 1 -10.59 3.99 11.63
N VAL A 2 -9.69 3.76 10.67
CA VAL A 2 -9.61 4.33 9.32
C VAL A 2 -9.44 3.16 8.35
N LYS A 3 -10.23 3.13 7.28
CA LYS A 3 -10.13 2.12 6.22
C LYS A 3 -9.34 2.67 5.05
N LEU A 4 -8.18 2.09 4.78
CA LEU A 4 -7.34 2.42 3.63
C LEU A 4 -7.54 1.36 2.55
N PHE A 5 -7.46 1.77 1.29
CA PHE A 5 -7.38 0.85 0.16
C PHE A 5 -5.97 0.87 -0.41
N CYS A 6 -5.33 -0.29 -0.41
CA CYS A 6 -3.98 -0.48 -0.92
C CYS A 6 -4.03 -1.27 -2.23
N ALA A 7 -3.11 -1.00 -3.14
CA ALA A 7 -2.94 -1.74 -4.37
C ALA A 7 -1.46 -2.06 -4.59
N ILE A 8 -1.18 -3.24 -5.15
CA ILE A 8 0.19 -3.66 -5.45
C ILE A 8 0.56 -3.15 -6.83
N VAL A 9 1.67 -2.41 -6.90
CA VAL A 9 2.19 -1.86 -8.16
C VAL A 9 2.52 -3.00 -9.12
N GLY A 10 1.95 -2.95 -10.32
CA GLY A 10 2.17 -3.94 -11.37
C GLY A 10 1.28 -5.18 -11.30
N ALA A 11 0.38 -5.28 -10.30
CA ALA A 11 -0.61 -6.35 -10.23
C ALA A 11 -2.02 -5.79 -10.46
N ALA A 12 -2.60 -6.07 -11.63
CA ALA A 12 -3.96 -5.63 -11.96
C ALA A 12 -4.99 -6.29 -11.00
N GLY A 13 -5.99 -5.52 -10.56
CA GLY A 13 -7.03 -6.02 -9.65
C GLY A 13 -6.55 -6.32 -8.23
N SER A 14 -5.34 -5.91 -7.85
CA SER A 14 -4.75 -6.18 -6.53
C SER A 14 -5.20 -5.22 -5.43
N ALA A 15 -6.33 -4.52 -5.59
CA ALA A 15 -6.81 -3.61 -4.56
C ALA A 15 -7.38 -4.40 -3.37
N PHE A 16 -6.96 -4.07 -2.15
CA PHE A 16 -7.48 -4.68 -0.93
C PHE A 16 -7.63 -3.64 0.19
N PRO A 17 -8.63 -3.81 1.08
CA PRO A 17 -8.79 -2.94 2.24
C PRO A 17 -7.75 -3.30 3.31
N VAL A 18 -7.33 -2.29 4.08
CA VAL A 18 -6.54 -2.42 5.30
C VAL A 18 -7.15 -1.50 6.34
N ASP A 19 -7.48 -2.07 7.50
CA ASP A 19 -8.03 -1.33 8.63
C ASP A 19 -6.90 -0.96 9.61
N ILE A 20 -6.84 0.32 10.00
CA ILE A 20 -5.82 0.86 10.91
C ILE A 20 -6.42 1.96 11.79
N ASP A 21 -5.90 2.20 12.99
CA ASP A 21 -6.28 3.36 13.80
C ASP A 21 -5.54 4.63 13.39
N GLY A 22 -6.23 5.78 13.45
CA GLY A 22 -5.70 7.05 12.95
C GLY A 22 -4.49 7.60 13.71
N GLY A 23 -4.21 7.09 14.91
CA GLY A 23 -3.01 7.42 15.67
C GLY A 23 -1.81 6.48 15.41
N GLN A 24 -1.98 5.45 14.60
CA GLN A 24 -0.92 4.47 14.34
C GLN A 24 0.09 4.99 13.32
N SER A 25 1.31 4.46 13.42
CA SER A 25 2.43 4.89 12.59
C SER A 25 2.40 4.26 11.19
N VAL A 26 3.21 4.79 10.27
CA VAL A 26 3.47 4.16 8.97
C VAL A 26 4.09 2.76 9.14
N GLY A 27 4.83 2.52 10.22
CA GLY A 27 5.36 1.19 10.54
C GLY A 27 4.26 0.18 10.86
N ASP A 28 3.22 0.61 11.58
CA ASP A 28 2.05 -0.24 11.87
C ASP A 28 1.24 -0.50 10.60
N LEU A 29 1.09 0.49 9.73
CA LEU A 29 0.46 0.32 8.42
C LEU A 29 1.18 -0.73 7.57
N LYS A 30 2.52 -0.70 7.54
CA LYS A 30 3.31 -1.71 6.83
C LYS A 30 3.06 -3.12 7.36
N LYS A 31 2.96 -3.28 8.69
CA LYS A 31 2.64 -4.58 9.32
C LYS A 31 1.22 -5.05 8.96
N ALA A 32 0.24 -4.15 9.02
CA ALA A 32 -1.15 -4.46 8.66
C ALA A 32 -1.28 -4.88 7.19
N ILE A 33 -0.61 -4.19 6.27
CA ILE A 33 -0.54 -4.56 4.85
C ILE A 33 0.03 -5.97 4.67
N LYS A 34 1.15 -6.28 5.34
CA LYS A 34 1.75 -7.62 5.29
C LYS A 34 0.80 -8.69 5.82
N ALA A 35 0.11 -8.43 6.92
CA ALA A 35 -0.84 -9.36 7.51
C ALA A 35 -1.99 -9.71 6.53
N GLU A 36 -2.56 -8.71 5.85
CA GLU A 36 -3.69 -8.97 4.94
C GLU A 36 -3.33 -9.70 3.66
N LYS A 37 -2.07 -9.58 3.23
CA LYS A 37 -1.55 -10.26 2.04
C LYS A 37 -0.33 -11.10 2.39
N THR A 38 -0.48 -11.94 3.42
CA THR A 38 0.62 -12.76 3.96
C THR A 38 1.30 -13.60 2.88
N ASN A 39 0.57 -14.16 1.91
CA ASN A 39 1.15 -14.95 0.83
C ASN A 39 1.97 -14.10 -0.16
N ASP A 40 1.46 -12.92 -0.54
CA ASP A 40 2.13 -12.03 -1.50
C ASP A 40 3.39 -11.38 -0.88
N PHE A 41 3.40 -11.21 0.44
CA PHE A 41 4.48 -10.56 1.20
C PHE A 41 5.23 -11.52 2.16
N LYS A 42 5.12 -12.84 1.98
CA LYS A 42 5.70 -13.84 2.90
C LYS A 42 7.21 -13.67 3.06
N ASP A 43 7.90 -13.37 1.97
CA ASP A 43 9.37 -13.27 1.90
C ASP A 43 9.87 -11.82 2.05
N ILE A 44 8.98 -10.88 2.39
CA ILE A 44 9.29 -9.45 2.50
C ILE A 44 9.03 -9.01 3.93
N ASP A 45 10.05 -8.45 4.59
CA ASP A 45 9.88 -7.83 5.90
C ASP A 45 9.01 -6.58 5.78
N ALA A 46 8.14 -6.34 6.76
CA ALA A 46 7.17 -5.25 6.69
C ALA A 46 7.85 -3.89 6.50
N ASP A 47 8.99 -3.65 7.17
CA ASP A 47 9.78 -2.43 7.06
C ASP A 47 10.31 -2.17 5.64
N LYS A 48 10.58 -3.24 4.86
CA LYS A 48 11.04 -3.18 3.47
C LYS A 48 9.96 -2.77 2.47
N LEU A 49 8.68 -2.74 2.87
CA LEU A 49 7.61 -2.24 2.00
C LEU A 49 7.80 -0.74 1.74
N LYS A 50 7.79 -0.34 0.46
CA LYS A 50 7.73 1.07 0.04
C LYS A 50 6.27 1.44 -0.21
N LEU A 51 5.76 2.40 0.55
CA LEU A 51 4.38 2.90 0.41
C LEU A 51 4.39 4.22 -0.35
N TYR A 52 3.40 4.40 -1.22
CA TYR A 52 3.20 5.60 -2.02
C TYR A 52 1.76 6.07 -1.86
N VAL A 53 1.55 7.39 -1.79
CA VAL A 53 0.21 7.96 -1.74
C VAL A 53 -0.40 7.87 -3.14
N ALA A 54 -1.54 7.20 -3.26
CA ALA A 54 -2.18 6.94 -4.53
C ALA A 54 -2.93 8.15 -5.11
N LYS A 55 -3.15 9.21 -4.32
CA LYS A 55 -3.86 10.42 -4.73
C LYS A 55 -2.92 11.62 -4.61
N THR A 56 -2.82 12.43 -5.66
CA THR A 56 -2.01 13.65 -5.66
C THR A 56 -2.74 14.79 -4.95
N GLU A 57 -2.05 15.89 -4.65
CA GLU A 57 -2.64 17.08 -4.00
C GLU A 57 -3.84 17.67 -4.78
N GLY A 58 -3.87 17.50 -6.11
CA GLY A 58 -5.01 17.88 -6.96
C GLY A 58 -6.18 16.88 -6.97
N GLY A 59 -6.10 15.84 -6.15
CA GLY A 59 -7.11 14.80 -6.03
C GLY A 59 -7.15 13.78 -7.16
N ALA A 60 -6.20 13.83 -8.09
CA ALA A 60 -6.07 12.86 -9.16
C ALA A 60 -5.44 11.55 -8.63
N TRP A 61 -5.99 10.41 -9.06
CA TRP A 61 -5.37 9.12 -8.78
C TRP A 61 -4.12 8.90 -9.63
N LEU A 62 -3.08 8.35 -9.03
CA LEU A 62 -1.92 7.84 -9.74
C LEU A 62 -2.36 6.76 -10.71
N ARG A 63 -1.95 6.90 -11.97
CA ARG A 63 -2.23 5.87 -12.98
C ARG A 63 -1.24 4.74 -12.79
N SER A 64 -1.63 3.51 -13.12
CA SER A 64 -0.75 2.34 -13.02
C SER A 64 0.59 2.54 -13.74
N LYS A 65 0.59 3.25 -14.87
CA LYS A 65 1.81 3.61 -15.63
C LYS A 65 2.79 4.50 -14.85
N ASP A 66 2.29 5.34 -13.94
CA ASP A 66 3.11 6.25 -13.15
C ASP A 66 3.76 5.48 -11.98
N LEU A 67 3.03 4.52 -11.40
CA LEU A 67 3.53 3.61 -10.37
C LEU A 67 4.68 2.73 -10.90
N LEU A 68 4.61 2.26 -12.16
CA LEU A 68 5.69 1.48 -12.77
C LEU A 68 7.03 2.25 -12.83
N ARG A 69 6.99 3.59 -12.93
CA ARG A 69 8.18 4.44 -12.96
C ARG A 69 8.82 4.63 -11.58
N MET A 70 8.08 4.34 -10.51
CA MET A 70 8.53 4.49 -9.12
C MET A 70 9.31 3.27 -8.60
N ARG A 71 9.44 2.19 -9.38
CA ARG A 71 10.14 0.95 -9.03
C ARG A 71 11.68 1.08 -8.96
N LYS A 72 12.21 2.31 -8.91
CA LYS A 72 13.65 2.59 -8.80
C LYS A 72 14.23 2.13 -7.46
#